data_AF-A0A2E4KMN1-F1
#
_entry.id   AF-A0A2E4KMN1-F1
#
_cell.length_a   1.000
_cell.length_b   1.000
_cell.length_c   1.000
_cell.angle_alpha   90.00
_cell.angle_beta   90.00
_cell.angle_gamma   90.00
#
_symmetry.space_group_name_H-M   'P 1'
#
loop_
_entity.id
_entity.type
_entity.pdbx_description
1 polymer ?
#
loop_
_entity_poly.entity_id
_entity_poly.type
_entity_poly.pdbx_seq_one_letter_code
_entity_poly.pdbx_strand_id
1 'polypeptide(L)' 'MDEPTDFRRLFHDLNNHLGVILSNAELLKEKATDEKSRSRATRIEEGVFEALSTARAIQSKLKTPE' A
#
# COMPACT_ATOMS: atom_id res chain seq x y z
N MET A 1 4.15 -8.25 27.02
CA MET A 1 4.47 -9.24 25.98
C MET A 1 3.22 -9.37 25.11
N ASP A 2 3.05 -8.43 24.17
CA ASP A 2 1.86 -8.34 23.27
C ASP A 2 2.27 -8.09 21.80
N GLU A 3 3.52 -8.38 21.45
CA GLU A 3 4.13 -8.15 20.11
C GLU A 3 3.29 -8.68 18.93
N PRO A 4 2.70 -9.89 18.97
CA PRO A 4 1.91 -10.41 17.85
C PRO A 4 0.66 -9.57 17.54
N THR A 5 0.09 -8.93 18.56
CA THR A 5 -1.10 -8.09 18.44
C THR A 5 -0.75 -6.73 17.84
N ASP A 6 0.41 -6.18 18.21
CA ASP A 6 0.87 -4.87 17.74
C ASP A 6 1.23 -4.92 16.26
N PHE A 7 1.98 -5.94 15.80
CA PHE A 7 2.27 -6.10 14.37
C PHE A 7 1.00 -6.27 13.52
N ARG A 8 0.01 -7.03 14.01
CA ARG A 8 -1.26 -7.19 13.29
C ARG A 8 -1.96 -5.85 13.09
N ARG A 9 -1.97 -5.00 14.13
CA ARG A 9 -2.54 -3.65 14.06
C ARG A 9 -1.74 -2.76 13.12
N LEU A 10 -0.41 -2.75 13.22
CA LEU A 10 0.46 -1.97 12.35
C LEU A 10 0.27 -2.35 10.87
N PHE A 11 0.17 -3.64 10.53
CA PHE A 11 -0.12 -4.07 9.16
C PHE A 11 -1.51 -3.66 8.68
N HIS A 12 -2.52 -3.71 9.55
CA HIS A 12 -3.85 -3.21 9.23
C HIS A 12 -3.81 -1.71 8.91
N ASP A 13 -3.19 -0.91 9.77
CA ASP A 13 -3.11 0.55 9.62
C ASP A 13 -2.28 0.92 8.38
N LEU A 14 -1.18 0.21 8.12
CA LEU A 14 -0.39 0.36 6.90
C LEU A 14 -1.23 0.07 5.64
N ASN A 15 -1.93 -1.07 5.61
CA ASN A 15 -2.77 -1.44 4.47
C ASN A 15 -3.90 -0.43 4.24
N ASN A 16 -4.47 0.13 5.32
CA ASN A 16 -5.48 1.18 5.24
C ASN A 16 -4.91 2.46 4.61
N HIS A 17 -3.73 2.93 5.05
CA HIS A 17 -3.08 4.09 4.45
C HIS A 17 -2.73 3.87 2.97
N LEU A 18 -2.24 2.69 2.60
CA LEU A 18 -1.95 2.34 1.21
C LEU A 18 -3.23 2.31 0.36
N GLY A 19 -4.35 1.83 0.91
CA GLY A 19 -5.66 1.88 0.24
C GLY A 19 -6.12 3.32 -0.04
N VAL A 20 -5.99 4.22 0.94
CA VAL A 20 -6.30 5.64 0.75
C VAL A 20 -5.42 6.29 -0.33
N ILE A 21 -4.12 5.99 -0.32
CA ILE A 21 -3.20 6.50 -1.35
C ILE A 21 -3.60 5.99 -2.74
N LEU A 22 -3.95 4.70 -2.86
CA LEU A 22 -4.39 4.10 -4.11
C LEU A 22 -5.65 4.79 -4.65
N SER A 23 -6.69 4.93 -3.84
CA SER A 23 -7.93 5.60 -4.26
C SER A 23 -7.70 7.06 -4.68
N ASN A 24 -6.78 7.77 -4.01
CA ASN A 24 -6.40 9.12 -4.42
C ASN A 24 -5.66 9.14 -5.76
N ALA A 25 -4.79 8.15 -6.02
CA ALA A 25 -4.11 8.02 -7.30
C ALA A 25 -5.09 7.70 -8.43
N GLU A 26 -6.03 6.78 -8.20
CA GLU A 26 -7.08 6.43 -9.15
C GLU A 26 -7.94 7.65 -9.49
N LEU A 27 -8.36 8.41 -8.47
CA LEU A 27 -9.13 9.65 -8.65
C LEU A 27 -8.33 10.73 -9.41
N LEU A 28 -7.02 10.84 -9.13
CA LEU A 28 -6.13 11.76 -9.84
C LEU A 28 -6.01 11.37 -11.31
N LYS A 29 -5.90 10.07 -11.61
CA LYS A 29 -5.82 9.55 -12.97
C LYS A 29 -7.11 9.80 -13.75
N GLU A 30 -8.26 9.59 -13.10
CA GLU A 30 -9.58 9.83 -13.68
C GLU A 30 -9.81 11.31 -14.00
N LYS A 31 -9.38 12.22 -13.12
CA LYS A 31 -9.56 13.67 -13.28
C LYS A 31 -8.47 14.34 -14.11
N ALA A 32 -7.40 13.63 -14.48
CA ALA A 32 -6.27 14.21 -15.19
C ALA A 32 -6.64 14.62 -16.63
N THR A 33 -6.43 15.89 -16.95
CA THR A 33 -6.66 16.45 -18.30
C THR A 33 -5.44 16.31 -19.22
N ASP A 34 -4.29 15.94 -18.66
CA ASP A 34 -3.02 15.83 -19.37
C ASP A 34 -2.32 14.49 -19.10
N GLU A 35 -1.53 14.05 -20.08
CA GLU A 35 -0.84 12.76 -20.03
C GLU A 35 0.22 12.67 -18.93
N LYS A 36 0.84 13.80 -18.59
CA LYS A 36 1.87 13.83 -17.53
C LYS A 36 1.23 13.58 -16.16
N SER A 37 0.07 14.13 -15.89
CA SER A 37 -0.70 13.88 -14.67
C SER A 37 -1.20 12.44 -14.60
N ARG A 38 -1.69 11.88 -15.72
CA ARG A 38 -2.06 10.45 -15.79
C ARG A 38 -0.88 9.52 -15.51
N SER A 39 0.26 9.75 -16.17
CA SER A 39 1.47 8.95 -15.98
C SER A 39 1.99 9.01 -14.53
N ARG A 40 1.90 10.18 -13.89
CA ARG A 40 2.23 10.33 -12.47
C ARG A 40 1.29 9.53 -11.57
N ALA A 41 0.00 9.56 -11.83
CA ALA A 41 -0.98 8.78 -11.08
C ALA A 41 -0.74 7.27 -11.23
N THR A 42 -0.50 6.78 -12.44
CA THR A 42 -0.12 5.39 -12.70
C THR A 42 1.12 4.97 -11.91
N ARG A 43 2.17 5.80 -11.89
CA ARG A 43 3.38 5.51 -11.11
C ARG A 43 3.11 5.42 -9.61
N ILE A 44 2.16 6.21 -9.09
CA ILE A 44 1.75 6.12 -7.68
C ILE A 44 1.04 4.78 -7.43
N GLU A 45 0.10 4.38 -8.31
CA GLU A 45 -0.59 3.08 -8.21
C GLU A 45 0.42 1.92 -8.19
N GLU A 46 1.35 1.90 -9.14
CA GLU A 46 2.45 0.91 -9.21
C GLU A 46 3.24 0.86 -7.89
N GLY A 47 3.62 2.04 -7.36
CA GLY A 47 4.35 2.14 -6.10
C GLY A 47 3.57 1.59 -4.89
N VAL A 48 2.25 1.81 -4.80
CA VAL A 48 1.47 1.20 -3.69
C VAL A 48 1.31 -0.30 -3.88
N PHE A 49 1.20 -0.82 -5.10
CA PHE A 49 1.20 -2.27 -5.33
C PHE A 49 2.52 -2.92 -4.89
N GLU A 50 3.65 -2.31 -5.20
CA GLU A 50 4.97 -2.76 -4.72
C GLU A 50 5.07 -2.71 -3.19
N ALA A 51 4.57 -1.63 -2.57
CA ALA A 51 4.54 -1.49 -1.11
C ALA A 51 3.66 -2.56 -0.44
N LEU A 52 2.47 -2.84 -1.00
CA LEU A 52 1.58 -3.90 -0.52
C LEU A 52 2.23 -5.28 -0.64
N SER A 53 2.92 -5.56 -1.75
CA SER A 53 3.68 -6.79 -1.94
C SER A 53 4.76 -6.94 -0.87
N THR A 54 5.53 -5.86 -0.63
CA THR A 54 6.57 -5.81 0.39
C THR A 54 5.99 -6.03 1.80
N ALA A 55 4.90 -5.35 2.15
CA ALA A 55 4.24 -5.50 3.44
C ALA A 55 3.76 -6.95 3.68
N ARG A 56 3.17 -7.59 2.66
CA ARG A 56 2.77 -9.00 2.71
C ARG A 56 3.97 -9.93 2.90
N ALA A 57 5.09 -9.67 2.24
CA ALA A 57 6.30 -10.45 2.40
C ALA A 57 6.84 -10.36 3.84
N ILE A 58 6.89 -9.16 4.42
CA ILE A 58 7.30 -8.95 5.82
C ILE A 58 6.33 -9.71 6.76
N GLN A 59 5.02 -9.55 6.57
CA GLN A 59 4.01 -10.22 7.40
C GLN A 59 4.13 -11.75 7.33
N SER A 60 4.42 -12.29 6.13
CA SER A 60 4.62 -13.73 5.94
C SER A 60 5.84 -14.24 6.71
N LYS A 61 6.98 -13.53 6.62
CA LYS A 61 8.20 -13.88 7.35
C LYS A 61 8.04 -13.84 8.87
N LEU A 62 7.20 -12.94 9.38
CA LEU A 62 6.88 -12.85 10.82
C LEU A 62 5.91 -13.93 11.32
N LYS A 63 5.15 -14.57 10.42
CA LYS A 63 4.17 -15.61 10.77
C LYS A 63 4.75 -17.03 10.77
N THR A 64 5.89 -17.25 10.13
CA THR A 64 6.54 -18.56 10.07
C THR A 64 7.44 -18.70 11.30
N PRO A 65 7.13 -19.59 12.26
CA PRO A 65 8.11 -19.97 13.28
C PRO A 65 9.18 -20.85 12.61
N GLU A 66 10.47 -20.62 12.93
CA GLU A 66 11.54 -21.58 12.65
C GLU A 66 11.31 -22.91 13.40
#